data_AF-A0A094G0R8-F1
#
_entry.id   AF-A0A094G0R8-F1
#
_cell.length_a   1.000
_cell.length_b   1.000
_cell.length_c   1.000
_cell.angle_alpha   90.00
_cell.angle_beta   90.00
_cell.angle_gamma   90.00
#
_symmetry.space_group_name_H-M   'P 1'
#
loop_
_entity.id
_entity.type
_entity.pdbx_description
1 polymer ?
#
loop_
_entity_poly.entity_id
_entity_poly.type
_entity_poly.pdbx_seq_one_letter_code
_entity_poly.pdbx_strand_id
1 'polypeptide(L)'
;MLIVFGPAGIICGVLTFCILSVKNLGGIVPIAILYGFFSGVFIALPGVCFVKLTADKSKIGTRIGMGFAAFSFGVLAGGLGGGSVIGSNAVDLHWQHLWIYGGCTMMASGVLLFAQRFWLSKGKVFIKI
;
A
#
# COMPACT_ATOMS: atom_id res chain seq x y z
N MET A 1 1.50 -11.03 11.83
CA MET A 1 0.95 -9.78 11.27
C MET A 1 1.65 -9.33 9.99
N LEU A 2 2.97 -9.14 10.00
CA LEU A 2 3.72 -8.71 8.80
C LEU A 2 3.65 -9.67 7.59
N ILE A 3 3.25 -10.94 7.78
CA ILE A 3 3.15 -11.96 6.72
C ILE A 3 2.08 -11.60 5.68
N VAL A 4 0.99 -10.93 6.09
CA VAL A 4 -0.13 -10.60 5.18
C VAL A 4 0.15 -9.31 4.39
N PHE A 5 1.03 -8.45 4.90
CA PHE A 5 1.29 -7.10 4.37
C PHE A 5 1.99 -7.09 3.01
N GLY A 6 3.04 -7.90 2.85
CA GLY A 6 3.77 -8.04 1.58
C GLY A 6 2.92 -8.55 0.42
N PRO A 7 2.30 -9.75 0.52
CA PRO A 7 1.53 -10.32 -0.58
C PRO A 7 0.28 -9.49 -0.90
N ALA A 8 -0.38 -8.88 0.10
CA ALA A 8 -1.51 -7.97 -0.16
C ALA A 8 -1.08 -6.77 -1.02
N GLY A 9 0.13 -6.24 -0.84
CA GLY A 9 0.63 -5.09 -1.61
C GLY A 9 0.96 -5.44 -3.04
N ILE A 10 1.51 -6.63 -3.27
CA ILE A 10 1.77 -7.16 -4.60
C ILE A 10 0.44 -7.42 -5.33
N ILE A 11 -0.55 -8.03 -4.66
CA ILE A 11 -1.88 -8.28 -5.24
C ILE A 11 -2.57 -6.96 -5.58
N CYS A 12 -2.57 -5.97 -4.68
CA CYS A 12 -3.10 -4.64 -4.97
C CYS A 12 -2.40 -3.97 -6.16
N GLY A 13 -1.07 -4.04 -6.25
CA GLY A 13 -0.31 -3.49 -7.37
C GLY A 13 -0.68 -4.13 -8.71
N VAL A 14 -0.79 -5.47 -8.75
CA VAL A 14 -1.24 -6.21 -9.93
C VAL A 14 -2.67 -5.83 -10.32
N LEU A 15 -3.58 -5.72 -9.36
CA LEU A 15 -4.96 -5.27 -9.61
C LEU A 15 -5.01 -3.84 -10.18
N THR A 16 -4.14 -2.95 -9.72
CA THR A 16 -4.02 -1.58 -10.25
C THR A 16 -3.56 -1.58 -11.71
N PHE A 17 -2.64 -2.48 -12.11
CA PHE A 17 -2.26 -2.64 -13.51
C PHE A 17 -3.38 -3.29 -14.34
N CYS A 18 -4.16 -4.21 -13.78
CA CYS A 18 -5.31 -4.81 -14.46
C CYS A 18 -6.40 -3.78 -14.78
N ILE A 19 -6.60 -2.77 -13.94
CA ILE A 19 -7.51 -1.63 -14.22
C ILE A 19 -7.13 -0.88 -15.50
N LEU A 20 -5.85 -0.84 -15.86
CA LEU A 20 -5.37 -0.15 -17.07
C LEU A 20 -5.88 -0.81 -18.36
N SER A 21 -6.12 -2.12 -18.34
CA SER A 21 -6.57 -2.90 -19.49
C SER A 21 -8.10 -2.98 -19.59
N VAL A 22 -8.80 -2.91 -18.46
CA VAL A 22 -10.25 -3.06 -18.41
C VAL A 22 -10.96 -1.73 -18.70
N LYS A 23 -11.65 -1.68 -19.85
CA LYS A 23 -12.50 -0.54 -20.26
C LYS A 23 -14.00 -0.78 -20.06
N ASN A 24 -14.39 -1.94 -19.50
CA ASN A 24 -15.78 -2.37 -19.36
C ASN A 24 -16.22 -2.35 -17.89
N LEU A 25 -17.44 -1.88 -17.61
CA LEU A 25 -18.02 -1.84 -16.26
C LEU A 25 -18.01 -3.20 -15.56
N GLY A 26 -18.32 -4.28 -16.30
CA GLY A 26 -18.34 -5.65 -15.77
C GLY A 26 -16.97 -6.16 -15.28
N GLY A 27 -15.87 -5.61 -15.78
CA GLY A 27 -14.52 -5.95 -15.30
C GLY A 27 -14.04 -5.07 -14.15
N ILE A 28 -14.53 -3.83 -14.04
CA ILE A 28 -14.10 -2.87 -13.00
C ILE A 28 -14.66 -3.27 -11.64
N VAL A 29 -15.93 -3.72 -11.58
CA VAL A 29 -16.61 -4.10 -10.33
C VAL A 29 -15.85 -5.17 -9.54
N PRO A 30 -15.49 -6.35 -10.10
CA PRO A 30 -14.76 -7.36 -9.36
C PRO A 30 -13.36 -6.89 -8.93
N ILE A 31 -12.68 -6.08 -9.76
CA ILE A 31 -11.37 -5.53 -9.40
C ILE A 31 -11.52 -4.56 -8.22
N ALA A 32 -12.54 -3.71 -8.21
CA ALA A 32 -12.79 -2.78 -7.11
C ALA A 32 -13.09 -3.50 -5.79
N ILE A 33 -13.86 -4.60 -5.83
CA ILE A 33 -14.16 -5.41 -4.64
C ILE A 33 -12.88 -6.05 -4.09
N LEU A 34 -12.10 -6.69 -4.95
CA LEU A 34 -10.84 -7.32 -4.54
C LEU A 34 -9.86 -6.28 -4.02
N TYR A 35 -9.70 -5.17 -4.74
CA TYR A 35 -8.85 -4.06 -4.34
C TYR A 35 -9.27 -3.49 -2.99
N GLY A 36 -10.56 -3.26 -2.75
CA GLY A 36 -11.09 -2.77 -1.47
C GLY A 36 -10.81 -3.74 -0.31
N PHE A 37 -10.98 -5.04 -0.54
CA PHE A 37 -10.70 -6.06 0.47
C PHE A 37 -9.21 -6.10 0.86
N PHE A 38 -8.31 -6.13 -0.13
CA PHE A 38 -6.87 -6.16 0.12
C PHE A 38 -6.31 -4.81 0.61
N SER A 39 -6.90 -3.69 0.19
CA SER A 39 -6.56 -2.34 0.65
C SER A 39 -6.91 -2.12 2.13
N GLY A 40 -8.05 -2.62 2.61
CA GLY A 40 -8.46 -2.45 4.01
C GLY A 40 -7.48 -3.05 5.02
N VAL A 41 -6.77 -4.10 4.62
CA VAL A 41 -5.69 -4.74 5.38
C VAL A 41 -4.55 -3.72 5.65
N PHE A 42 -4.25 -2.83 4.70
CA PHE A 42 -3.20 -1.81 4.85
C PHE A 42 -3.50 -0.75 5.89
N ILE A 43 -4.77 -0.47 6.16
CA ILE A 43 -5.16 0.57 7.12
C ILE A 43 -5.19 -0.01 8.54
N ALA A 44 -5.66 -1.26 8.70
CA ALA A 44 -5.81 -1.87 10.02
C ALA A 44 -4.47 -2.28 10.65
N LEU A 45 -3.57 -2.90 9.88
CA LEU A 45 -2.36 -3.53 10.42
C LEU A 45 -1.29 -2.59 10.98
N PRO A 46 -1.01 -1.38 10.44
CA PRO A 46 0.00 -0.49 11.00
C PRO A 46 -0.27 -0.20 12.48
N GLY A 47 -1.53 0.09 12.84
CA GLY A 47 -1.93 0.31 14.23
C GLY A 47 -1.59 -0.89 15.12
N VAL A 48 -1.92 -2.11 14.68
CA VAL A 48 -1.67 -3.31 15.48
C VAL A 48 -0.17 -3.66 15.55
N CYS A 49 0.60 -3.36 14.50
CA CYS A 49 2.05 -3.55 14.48
C CYS A 49 2.73 -2.61 15.51
N PHE A 50 2.34 -1.34 15.58
CA PHE A 50 2.91 -0.40 16.56
C PHE A 50 2.55 -0.79 18.00
N VAL A 51 1.34 -1.30 18.25
CA VAL A 51 0.96 -1.80 19.58
C VAL A 51 1.82 -3.00 19.98
N LYS A 52 2.07 -3.95 19.06
CA LYS A 52 2.92 -5.12 19.31
C LYS A 52 4.40 -4.77 19.50
N LEU A 53 4.89 -3.76 18.77
CA LEU A 53 6.28 -3.30 18.86
C LEU A 53 6.54 -2.42 20.09
N THR A 54 5.49 -1.98 20.79
CA THR A 54 5.62 -1.13 21.97
C THR A 54 5.58 -1.96 23.24
N ALA A 55 6.76 -2.15 23.85
CA ALA A 55 6.89 -2.83 25.14
C ALA A 55 6.26 -1.99 26.28
N ASP A 56 6.43 -0.66 26.24
CA ASP A 56 5.93 0.25 27.25
C ASP A 56 4.57 0.87 26.86
N LYS A 57 3.49 0.34 27.44
CA LYS A 57 2.11 0.73 27.10
C LYS A 57 1.80 2.20 27.40
N SER A 58 2.58 2.86 28.25
CA SER A 58 2.40 4.28 28.58
C SER A 58 2.69 5.20 27.37
N LYS A 59 3.56 4.77 26.45
CA LYS A 59 4.02 5.57 25.29
C LYS A 59 3.45 5.10 23.95
N ILE A 60 2.44 4.22 23.96
CA ILE A 60 1.82 3.68 22.74
C ILE A 60 1.31 4.79 21.83
N GLY A 61 0.57 5.76 22.39
CA GLY A 61 0.00 6.87 21.61
C GLY A 61 1.07 7.70 20.90
N THR A 62 2.15 8.07 21.61
CA THR A 62 3.25 8.85 21.04
C THR A 62 3.98 8.09 19.93
N ARG A 63 4.25 6.79 20.11
CA ARG A 63 4.95 5.98 19.08
C ARG A 63 4.09 5.75 17.84
N ILE A 64 2.79 5.50 18.03
CA ILE A 64 1.84 5.41 16.93
C ILE A 64 1.81 6.74 16.17
N GLY A 65 1.67 7.87 16.89
CA GLY A 65 1.65 9.21 16.31
C GLY A 65 2.92 9.53 15.50
N MET A 66 4.11 9.21 16.02
CA MET A 66 5.37 9.38 15.28
C MET A 66 5.43 8.52 14.02
N GLY A 67 4.91 7.29 14.07
CA GLY A 67 4.81 6.41 12.90
C GLY A 67 3.88 6.96 11.82
N PHE A 68 2.70 7.46 12.22
CA PHE A 68 1.75 8.08 11.29
C PHE A 68 2.28 9.42 10.74
N ALA A 69 3.03 10.20 11.51
CA ALA A 69 3.69 11.42 11.04
C ALA A 69 4.71 11.13 9.91
N ALA A 70 5.46 10.03 10.01
CA ALA A 70 6.31 9.59 8.91
C ALA A 70 5.48 9.14 7.68
N PHE A 71 4.34 8.47 7.92
CA PHE A 71 3.44 7.99 6.86
C PHE A 71 2.84 9.14 6.04
N SER A 72 2.56 10.29 6.65
CA SER A 72 2.03 11.48 5.96
C SER A 72 2.93 11.97 4.82
N PHE A 73 4.26 11.83 4.89
CA PHE A 73 5.13 12.19 3.77
C PHE A 73 4.92 11.29 2.55
N GLY A 74 4.64 10.00 2.78
CA GLY A 74 4.29 9.07 1.70
C GLY A 74 2.96 9.42 1.06
N VAL A 75 1.95 9.78 1.87
CA VAL A 75 0.65 10.25 1.39
C VAL A 75 0.79 11.55 0.59
N LEU A 76 1.65 12.47 1.05
CA LEU A 76 1.96 13.71 0.34
C LEU A 76 2.56 13.44 -1.05
N ALA A 77 3.55 12.54 -1.14
CA ALA A 77 4.14 12.14 -2.41
C ALA A 77 3.13 11.43 -3.33
N GLY A 78 2.25 10.61 -2.77
CA GLY A 78 1.16 9.96 -3.52
C GLY A 78 0.18 10.99 -4.12
N GLY A 79 -0.32 11.91 -3.30
CA GLY A 79 -1.29 12.93 -3.71
C GLY A 79 -0.71 13.98 -4.66
N LEU A 80 0.42 14.60 -4.30
CA LEU A 80 1.06 15.62 -5.14
C LEU A 80 1.67 15.03 -6.41
N GLY A 81 2.31 13.85 -6.29
CA GLY A 81 2.88 13.16 -7.45
C GLY A 81 1.81 12.63 -8.41
N GLY A 82 0.69 12.11 -7.88
CA GLY A 82 -0.45 11.74 -8.73
C GLY A 82 -1.08 12.95 -9.41
N GLY A 83 -1.24 14.06 -8.68
CA GLY A 83 -1.77 15.31 -9.21
C GLY A 83 -0.90 15.91 -10.32
N SER A 84 0.42 15.87 -10.18
CA SER A 84 1.33 16.34 -11.23
C SER A 84 1.34 15.42 -12.47
N VAL A 85 1.17 14.11 -12.28
CA VAL A 85 1.16 13.11 -13.36
C VAL A 85 -0.09 13.19 -14.24
N ILE A 86 -1.25 13.58 -13.70
CA ILE A 86 -2.49 13.77 -14.48
C ILE A 86 -2.37 14.99 -15.42
N GLY A 87 -1.61 16.01 -15.02
CA GLY A 87 -1.47 17.29 -15.72
C GLY A 87 -2.58 18.29 -15.40
N SER A 88 -2.34 19.59 -15.68
CA SER A 88 -3.30 20.68 -15.44
C SER A 88 -4.24 20.97 -16.61
N ASN A 89 -4.14 20.21 -17.71
CA ASN A 89 -4.96 20.46 -18.90
C ASN A 89 -6.33 19.77 -18.75
N ALA A 90 -7.38 20.58 -18.61
CA ALA A 90 -8.76 20.10 -18.40
C ALA A 90 -9.36 19.31 -19.58
N VAL A 91 -8.70 19.33 -20.75
CA VAL A 91 -9.22 18.75 -22.00
C VAL A 91 -8.67 17.34 -22.25
N ASP A 92 -7.44 17.03 -21.83
CA ASP A 92 -6.79 15.73 -21.99
C ASP A 92 -6.13 15.29 -20.68
N LEU A 93 -6.91 14.69 -19.78
CA LEU A 93 -6.39 14.13 -18.54
C LEU A 93 -5.70 12.79 -18.80
N HIS A 94 -4.42 12.70 -18.44
CA HIS A 94 -3.57 11.53 -18.61
C HIS A 94 -3.83 10.44 -17.54
N TRP A 95 -5.08 9.98 -17.42
CA TRP A 95 -5.49 8.98 -16.42
C TRP A 95 -4.67 7.69 -16.46
N GLN A 96 -4.21 7.27 -17.63
CA GLN A 96 -3.36 6.07 -17.74
C GLN A 96 -2.04 6.22 -16.99
N HIS A 97 -1.44 7.41 -17.01
CA HIS A 97 -0.17 7.67 -16.32
C HIS A 97 -0.34 7.67 -14.80
N LEU A 98 -1.50 8.14 -14.31
CA LEU A 98 -1.84 8.09 -12.89
C LEU A 98 -1.94 6.64 -12.37
N TRP A 99 -2.61 5.77 -13.12
CA TRP A 99 -2.74 4.37 -12.75
C TRP A 99 -1.38 3.64 -12.78
N ILE A 100 -0.50 3.97 -13.73
CA ILE A 100 0.87 3.45 -13.78
C ILE A 100 1.68 3.94 -12.57
N TYR A 101 1.59 5.23 -12.23
CA TYR A 101 2.24 5.78 -11.03
C TYR A 101 1.77 5.09 -9.74
N GLY A 102 0.46 4.90 -9.59
CA GLY A 102 -0.11 4.17 -8.44
C GLY A 102 0.31 2.69 -8.40
N GLY A 103 0.30 2.01 -9.55
CA GLY A 103 0.73 0.61 -9.66
C GLY A 103 2.21 0.41 -9.31
N CYS A 104 3.10 1.26 -9.86
CA CYS A 104 4.53 1.20 -9.60
C CYS A 104 4.88 1.48 -8.14
N THR A 105 4.28 2.51 -7.54
CA THR A 105 4.51 2.85 -6.13
C THR A 105 4.01 1.76 -5.19
N MET A 106 2.88 1.12 -5.51
CA MET A 106 2.35 -0.01 -4.74
C MET A 106 3.19 -1.28 -4.89
N MET A 107 3.67 -1.59 -6.09
CA MET A 107 4.61 -2.70 -6.30
C MET A 107 5.93 -2.46 -5.57
N ALA A 108 6.49 -1.24 -5.65
CA ALA A 108 7.71 -0.89 -4.93
C ALA A 108 7.54 -1.05 -3.41
N SER A 109 6.41 -0.58 -2.86
CA SER A 109 6.05 -0.80 -1.46
C SER A 109 5.93 -2.30 -1.12
N GLY A 110 5.24 -3.09 -1.94
CA GLY A 110 5.10 -4.53 -1.77
C GLY A 110 6.46 -5.26 -1.75
N VAL A 111 7.37 -4.91 -2.67
CA VAL A 111 8.73 -5.47 -2.73
C VAL A 111 9.56 -5.07 -1.52
N LEU A 112 9.50 -3.81 -1.10
CA LEU A 112 10.23 -3.32 0.09
C LEU A 112 9.75 -4.03 1.37
N LEU A 113 8.43 -4.18 1.54
CA LEU A 113 7.84 -4.89 2.68
C LEU A 113 8.20 -6.38 2.66
N PHE A 114 8.24 -6.99 1.47
CA PHE A 114 8.68 -8.36 1.29
C PHE A 114 10.18 -8.51 1.59
N ALA A 115 11.02 -7.62 1.10
CA ALA A 115 12.46 -7.60 1.37
C ALA A 115 12.76 -7.39 2.86
N GLN A 116 12.07 -6.45 3.52
CA GLN A 116 12.17 -6.25 4.96
C GLN A 116 11.81 -7.53 5.73
N ARG A 117 10.81 -8.29 5.24
CA ARG A 117 10.48 -9.59 5.81
C ARG A 117 11.59 -10.62 5.62
N PHE A 118 12.19 -10.73 4.43
CA PHE A 118 13.34 -11.61 4.19
C PHE A 118 14.50 -11.30 5.14
N TRP A 119 14.77 -10.02 5.34
CA TRP A 119 15.82 -9.54 6.23
C TRP A 119 15.54 -9.87 7.70
N LEU A 120 14.31 -9.65 8.16
CA LEU A 120 13.89 -10.00 9.52
C LEU A 120 13.76 -11.51 9.75
N SER A 121 13.50 -12.31 8.71
CA SER A 121 13.35 -13.76 8.83
C SER A 121 14.65 -14.53 8.79
N LYS A 122 15.81 -13.91 8.45
CA LYS A 122 17.12 -14.57 8.32
C LYS A 122 17.04 -15.98 7.67
N GLY A 123 16.22 -16.16 6.63
CA GLY A 123 16.04 -17.43 5.92
C GLY A 123 15.04 -18.44 6.50
N LYS A 124 14.27 -18.14 7.56
CA LYS A 124 13.21 -19.03 8.06
C LYS A 124 11.83 -18.54 7.65
N VAL A 125 11.29 -19.10 6.56
CA VAL A 125 10.00 -18.73 5.95
C VAL A 125 8.80 -19.07 6.85
N PHE A 126 8.95 -20.03 7.76
CA PHE A 126 7.98 -20.36 8.81
C PHE A 126 8.64 -20.25 10.18
N ILE A 127 8.38 -19.16 10.90
CA ILE A 127 8.46 -19.21 12.36
C ILE A 127 7.05 -18.91 12.87
N LYS A 128 6.51 -19.93 13.50
CA LYS A 128 5.18 -20.05 14.11
C LYS A 128 5.13 -19.16 15.36
N ILE A 129 3.95 -18.55 15.56
CA ILE A 129 3.45 -17.75 16.71
C ILE A 129 3.69 -16.24 16.61
#